data_AF-A0A914YZS2-F1
#
_entry.id   AF-A0A914YZS2-F1
#
_cell.length_a   1.000
_cell.length_b   1.000
_cell.length_c   1.000
_cell.angle_alpha   90.00
_cell.angle_beta   90.00
_cell.angle_gamma   90.00
#
_symmetry.space_group_name_H-M   'P 1'
#
loop_
_entity.id
_entity.type
_entity.pdbx_description
1 polymer ?
#
loop_
_entity_poly.entity_id
_entity_poly.type
_entity_poly.pdbx_seq_one_letter_code
_entity_poly.pdbx_strand_id
1 'polypeptide(L)'
;MDKENIIQSINVVKKYRFTPIYLPIRKYIKWESGGFYMPLPNILRTLKIVAETGGDWETAINQNVAYRHTIPIQQQREKIKHIYDEKQQLRREKTELIKMIENTVKD
;
A
#
# COMPACT_ATOMS: atom_id res chain seq x y z
N MET A 1 -2.49 -3.12 12.88
CA MET A 1 -2.08 -2.55 14.16
C MET A 1 -2.82 -3.32 15.23
N ASP A 2 -2.07 -4.02 16.08
CA ASP A 2 -2.67 -4.84 17.14
C ASP A 2 -3.36 -3.96 18.18
N LYS A 3 -4.46 -4.47 18.76
CA LYS A 3 -5.25 -3.75 19.78
C LYS A 3 -4.38 -3.27 20.95
N GLU A 4 -3.33 -4.03 21.27
CA GLU A 4 -2.37 -3.74 22.31
C GLU A 4 -1.61 -2.42 22.07
N ASN A 5 -1.17 -2.16 20.83
CA ASN A 5 -0.44 -0.93 20.48
C ASN A 5 -1.33 0.32 20.57
N ILE A 6 -2.63 0.17 20.29
CA ILE A 6 -3.61 1.25 20.47
C ILE A 6 -3.75 1.59 21.96
N ILE A 7 -3.90 0.56 22.80
CA ILE A 7 -4.04 0.72 24.24
C ILE A 7 -2.80 1.39 24.84
N GLN A 8 -1.60 0.93 24.44
CA GLN A 8 -0.34 1.53 24.88
C GLN A 8 -0.26 3.02 24.49
N SER A 9 -0.59 3.35 23.24
CA SER A 9 -0.58 4.74 22.76
C SER A 9 -1.57 5.63 23.54
N ILE A 10 -2.78 5.14 23.82
CA ILE A 10 -3.79 5.84 24.62
C ILE A 10 -3.31 6.05 26.07
N ASN A 11 -2.67 5.05 26.67
CA ASN A 11 -2.15 5.14 28.03
C ASN A 11 -1.06 6.21 28.15
N VAL A 12 -0.18 6.34 27.15
CA VAL A 12 0.81 7.43 27.08
C VAL A 12 0.11 8.79 27.01
N VAL A 13 -0.87 8.95 26.11
CA VAL A 13 -1.63 10.20 25.98
C VAL A 13 -2.28 10.59 27.31
N LYS A 14 -2.90 9.64 28.02
CA LYS A 14 -3.49 9.87 29.35
C LYS A 14 -2.45 10.24 30.40
N LYS A 15 -1.33 9.51 30.46
CA LYS A 15 -0.26 9.72 31.44
C LYS A 15 0.33 11.13 31.34
N TYR A 16 0.55 11.62 30.13
CA TYR A 16 1.18 12.92 29.88
C TYR A 16 0.18 14.05 29.59
N ARG A 17 -1.13 13.78 29.69
CA ARG A 17 -2.21 14.74 29.42
C ARG A 17 -2.13 15.40 28.04
N PHE A 18 -1.71 14.65 27.03
CA PHE A 18 -1.73 15.13 25.66
C PHE A 18 -3.16 15.14 25.10
N THR A 19 -3.44 16.07 24.18
CA THR A 19 -4.67 16.04 23.39
C THR A 19 -4.43 15.12 22.18
N PRO A 20 -5.15 14.00 22.05
CA PRO A 20 -5.03 13.16 20.87
C PRO A 20 -5.63 13.87 19.66
N ILE A 21 -4.89 13.87 18.55
CA ILE A 21 -5.37 14.36 17.26
C ILE A 21 -5.34 13.24 16.23
N TYR A 22 -6.24 13.31 15.24
CA TYR A 22 -6.30 12.36 14.14
C TYR A 22 -6.08 13.07 12.81
N LEU A 23 -5.40 12.39 11.89
CA LEU A 23 -5.25 12.89 10.52
C LEU A 23 -6.59 12.75 9.77
N PRO A 24 -6.95 13.71 8.91
CA PRO A 24 -8.22 13.71 8.18
C PRO A 24 -8.26 12.72 7.00
N ILE A 25 -7.68 11.51 7.15
CA ILE A 25 -7.50 10.55 6.05
C ILE A 25 -8.81 10.17 5.38
N ARG A 26 -9.86 9.89 6.17
CA ARG A 26 -11.19 9.47 5.66
C ARG A 26 -11.91 10.54 4.86
N LYS A 27 -11.50 11.81 4.97
CA LYS A 27 -12.08 12.90 4.19
C LYS A 27 -11.65 12.84 2.73
N TYR A 28 -10.45 12.32 2.45
CA TYR A 28 -9.83 12.36 1.12
C TYR A 28 -9.74 11.00 0.45
N ILE A 29 -9.81 9.90 1.21
CA ILE A 29 -9.76 8.55 0.64
C ILE A 29 -10.79 7.61 1.24
N LYS A 30 -11.35 6.76 0.37
CA LYS A 30 -12.13 5.60 0.80
C LYS A 30 -11.19 4.44 1.10
N TRP A 31 -11.16 4.03 2.36
CA TRP A 31 -10.34 2.91 2.82
C TRP A 31 -11.09 1.59 2.61
N GLU A 32 -10.73 0.87 1.58
CA GLU A 32 -11.44 -0.35 1.13
C GLU A 32 -10.91 -1.62 1.80
N SER A 33 -9.61 -1.67 2.14
CA SER A 33 -9.00 -2.92 2.61
C SER A 33 -7.83 -2.76 3.59
N GLY A 34 -7.60 -3.81 4.38
CA GLY A 34 -6.51 -3.89 5.35
C GLY A 34 -6.73 -3.05 6.61
N GLY A 35 -5.77 -3.10 7.53
CA GLY A 35 -5.83 -2.31 8.77
C GLY A 35 -5.72 -0.81 8.50
N PHE A 36 -6.53 -0.02 9.19
CA PHE A 36 -6.50 1.44 9.11
C PHE A 36 -5.31 2.02 9.90
N TYR A 37 -4.11 1.92 9.33
CA TYR A 37 -2.91 2.53 9.88
C TYR A 37 -1.97 2.97 8.76
N MET A 38 -1.21 4.03 9.02
CA MET A 38 -0.19 4.55 8.12
C MET A 38 1.18 4.37 8.78
N PRO A 39 2.21 3.86 8.08
CA PRO A 39 3.57 3.81 8.61
C PRO A 39 4.06 5.20 8.99
N LEU A 40 4.82 5.32 10.08
CA LEU A 40 5.34 6.60 10.57
C LEU A 40 6.07 7.43 9.48
N PRO A 41 6.92 6.85 8.61
CA PRO A 41 7.56 7.61 7.53
C PRO A 41 6.56 8.27 6.57
N ASN A 42 5.44 7.59 6.29
CA ASN A 42 4.40 8.12 5.40
C ASN A 42 3.60 9.22 6.10
N ILE A 43 3.39 9.13 7.42
CA ILE A 43 2.79 10.21 8.21
C ILE A 43 3.67 11.46 8.13
N LEU A 44 4.98 11.32 8.39
CA LEU A 44 5.91 12.45 8.34
C LEU A 44 5.98 13.08 6.95
N ARG A 45 6.00 12.27 5.88
CA ARG A 45 5.97 12.78 4.50
C ARG A 45 4.65 13.50 4.20
N THR A 46 3.52 12.96 4.65
CA THR A 46 2.20 13.62 4.50
C THR A 46 2.21 15.00 5.16
N LEU A 47 2.67 15.08 6.42
CA LEU A 47 2.74 16.35 7.16
C LEU A 47 3.67 17.35 6.49
N LYS A 48 4.81 16.89 5.96
CA LYS A 48 5.74 17.74 5.21
C LYS A 48 5.07 18.36 3.98
N ILE A 49 4.40 17.55 3.14
CA ILE A 49 3.72 18.04 1.93
C ILE A 49 2.63 19.05 2.31
N VAL A 50 1.81 18.76 3.32
CA VAL A 50 0.76 19.68 3.79
C VAL A 50 1.35 21.02 4.23
N ALA A 51 2.49 21.00 4.94
CA ALA A 51 3.15 22.23 5.37
C ALA A 51 3.72 23.03 4.18
N GLU A 52 4.35 22.35 3.21
CA GLU A 52 4.96 22.98 2.04
C GLU A 52 3.93 23.55 1.04
N THR A 53 2.73 22.96 0.99
CA THR A 53 1.65 23.34 0.06
C THR A 53 0.62 24.30 0.67
N GLY A 54 0.78 24.69 1.94
CA GLY A 54 -0.18 25.56 2.62
C GLY A 54 -1.51 24.87 2.98
N GLY A 55 -1.52 23.53 3.07
CA GLY A 55 -2.70 22.78 3.54
C GLY A 55 -3.27 21.75 2.57
N ASP A 56 -2.57 21.35 1.51
CA ASP A 56 -3.08 20.38 0.54
C ASP A 56 -3.01 18.94 1.09
N TRP A 57 -4.06 18.60 1.85
CA TRP A 57 -4.23 17.27 2.43
C TRP A 57 -4.58 16.20 1.39
N GLU A 58 -5.30 16.55 0.33
CA GLU A 58 -5.76 15.60 -0.67
C GLU A 58 -4.57 15.01 -1.43
N THR A 59 -3.70 15.88 -1.95
CA THR A 59 -2.47 15.46 -2.64
C THR A 59 -1.54 14.71 -1.69
N ALA A 60 -1.35 15.23 -0.46
CA ALA A 60 -0.44 14.61 0.50
C ALA A 60 -0.87 13.19 0.89
N ILE A 61 -2.18 12.97 1.13
CA ILE A 61 -2.72 11.67 1.51
C ILE A 61 -2.69 10.70 0.32
N ASN A 62 -3.11 11.14 -0.87
CA ASN A 62 -3.13 10.29 -2.07
C ASN A 62 -1.72 9.79 -2.45
N GLN A 63 -0.69 10.61 -2.26
CA GLN A 63 0.69 10.22 -2.56
C GLN A 63 1.31 9.26 -1.52
N ASN A 64 0.79 9.25 -0.29
CA ASN A 64 1.41 8.53 0.83
C ASN A 64 0.60 7.34 1.35
N VAL A 65 -0.66 7.19 0.94
CA VAL A 65 -1.44 5.98 1.19
C VAL A 65 -1.17 4.97 0.08
N ALA A 66 -0.83 3.75 0.47
CA ALA A 66 -0.60 2.69 -0.50
C ALA A 66 -1.89 2.31 -1.23
N TYR A 67 -1.83 2.28 -2.57
CA TYR A 67 -2.96 1.98 -3.46
C TYR A 67 -3.75 0.71 -3.11
N ARG A 68 -3.09 -0.30 -2.51
CA ARG A 68 -3.75 -1.51 -2.00
C ARG A 68 -4.90 -1.22 -1.02
N HIS A 69 -4.84 -0.12 -0.27
CA HIS A 69 -5.83 0.26 0.72
C HIS A 69 -7.03 1.00 0.11
N THR A 70 -6.92 1.48 -1.13
CA THR A 70 -7.96 2.24 -1.83
C THR A 70 -8.70 1.43 -2.89
N ILE A 71 -8.32 0.16 -3.09
CA ILE A 71 -8.99 -0.75 -4.02
C ILE A 71 -9.80 -1.82 -3.29
N PRO A 72 -10.98 -2.20 -3.81
CA PRO A 72 -11.73 -3.35 -3.31
C PRO A 72 -10.90 -4.63 -3.34
N ILE A 73 -11.10 -5.49 -2.34
CA ILE A 73 -10.36 -6.75 -2.17
C ILE A 73 -10.53 -7.67 -3.39
N GLN A 74 -11.73 -7.71 -3.99
CA GLN A 74 -12.01 -8.50 -5.19
C GLN A 74 -11.12 -8.07 -6.35
N GLN A 75 -11.06 -6.77 -6.65
CA GLN A 75 -10.20 -6.23 -7.71
C GLN A 75 -8.72 -6.48 -7.43
N GLN A 76 -8.31 -6.44 -6.16
CA GLN A 76 -6.95 -6.77 -5.77
C GLN A 76 -6.61 -8.24 -6.05
N ARG A 77 -7.52 -9.16 -5.72
CA ARG A 77 -7.35 -10.60 -6.00
C ARG A 77 -7.27 -10.88 -7.50
N GLU A 78 -8.12 -10.22 -8.29
CA GLU A 78 -8.09 -10.32 -9.75
C GLU A 78 -6.76 -9.85 -10.33
N LYS A 79 -6.24 -8.70 -9.87
CA LYS A 79 -4.91 -8.21 -10.28
C LYS A 79 -3.79 -9.18 -9.92
N ILE A 80 -3.81 -9.73 -8.70
CA ILE A 80 -2.80 -10.71 -8.27
C ILE A 80 -2.87 -11.97 -9.13
N LYS A 81 -4.08 -12.45 -9.43
CA LYS A 81 -4.29 -13.62 -10.29
C LYS A 81 -3.77 -13.35 -11.71
N HIS A 82 -4.11 -12.20 -12.30
CA HIS A 82 -3.62 -11.82 -13.62
C HIS A 82 -2.09 -11.78 -13.69
N ILE A 83 -1.44 -11.14 -12.72
CA ILE A 83 0.03 -11.07 -12.63
C ILE A 83 0.64 -12.47 -12.50
N TYR A 84 0.01 -13.35 -11.72
CA TYR A 84 0.45 -14.73 -11.58
C TYR A 84 0.34 -15.50 -12.91
N ASP A 85 -0.80 -15.40 -13.58
CA ASP A 85 -1.07 -16.08 -14.84
C ASP A 85 -0.09 -15.62 -15.95
N GLU A 86 0.13 -14.31 -16.07
CA GLU A 86 1.09 -13.70 -16.99
C GLU A 86 2.52 -14.20 -16.73
N LYS A 87 2.92 -14.29 -15.47
CA LYS A 87 4.25 -14.82 -15.09
C LYS A 87 4.40 -16.29 -15.43
N GLN A 88 3.34 -17.09 -15.32
CA GLN A 88 3.36 -18.50 -15.72
C GLN A 88 3.45 -18.65 -17.25
N GLN A 89 2.74 -17.81 -17.98
CA GLN A 89 2.79 -17.80 -19.44
C GLN A 89 4.20 -17.44 -19.94
N LEU A 90 4.80 -16.36 -19.44
CA LEU A 90 6.17 -15.97 -19.75
C LEU A 90 7.20 -17.08 -19.47
N ARG A 91 6.98 -17.86 -18.39
CA ARG A 91 7.83 -19.01 -18.08
C ARG A 91 7.72 -20.11 -19.13
N ARG A 92 6.50 -20.42 -19.60
CA ARG A 92 6.27 -21.41 -20.65
C ARG A 92 6.88 -20.99 -21.96
N GLU A 93 6.63 -19.76 -22.39
CA GLU A 93 7.19 -19.18 -23.62
C GLU A 93 8.73 -19.20 -23.59
N LYS A 94 9.34 -18.83 -22.46
CA LYS A 94 10.80 -18.94 -22.28
C LYS A 94 11.29 -20.38 -22.43
N THR A 95 10.61 -21.35 -21.82
CA THR A 95 10.98 -22.77 -21.93
C THR A 95 10.86 -23.28 -23.36
N GLU A 96 9.83 -22.87 -24.10
CA GLU A 96 9.66 -23.25 -25.51
C GLU A 96 10.75 -22.65 -26.39
N LEU A 97 11.08 -21.37 -26.21
CA LEU A 97 12.18 -20.72 -26.94
C LEU A 97 13.53 -21.41 -26.71
N ILE A 98 13.83 -21.78 -25.46
CA ILE A 98 15.06 -22.53 -25.13
C ILE A 98 15.11 -23.85 -25.90
N LYS A 99 14.00 -24.61 -25.91
CA LYS A 99 13.93 -25.89 -26.65
C LYS A 99 14.11 -25.69 -28.15
N MET A 100 13.53 -24.64 -28.72
CA MET A 100 13.70 -24.33 -30.14
C MET A 100 15.16 -24.07 -30.48
N ILE A 101 15.84 -23.24 -29.69
CA ILE A 101 17.28 -22.95 -29.87
C ILE A 101 18.13 -24.23 -29.74
N GLU A 102 17.87 -25.05 -28.72
CA GLU A 102 18.59 -26.31 -28.51
C GLU A 102 18.42 -27.29 -29.68
N ASN A 103 17.24 -27.33 -30.30
CA ASN A 103 17.00 -28.15 -31.48
C ASN A 103 17.72 -27.59 -32.72
N THR A 104 17.71 -26.27 -32.92
CA THR A 104 18.40 -25.63 -34.06
C THR A 104 19.93 -25.73 -34.00
N VAL A 105 20.52 -25.82 -32.80
CA VAL A 105 21.99 -26.00 -32.65
C VAL A 105 22.43 -27.46 -32.85
N LYS A 106 21.50 -28.42 -32.78
CA LYS A 106 21.79 -29.84 -32.97
C LYS A 106 21.70 -30.32 -34.43
N ASP A 107 21.06 -29.53 -35.29
CA ASP A 107 21.03 -29.71 -36.75
C ASP A 107 22.20 -28.97 -37.43
#